data_AF-A0A3E2GSX0-F1
#
_entry.id   AF-A0A3E2GSX0-F1
#
_cell.length_a   1.000
_cell.length_b   1.000
_cell.length_c   1.000
_cell.angle_alpha   90.00
_cell.angle_beta   90.00
_cell.angle_gamma   90.00
#
_symmetry.space_group_name_H-M   'P 1'
#
loop_
_entity.id
_entity.type
_entity.pdbx_description
1 polymer ?
#
loop_
_entity_poly.entity_id
_entity_poly.type
_entity_poly.pdbx_seq_one_letter_code
_entity_poly.pdbx_strand_id
1 'polypeptide(L)'
;MAWDTPTRVRYKTKIEDGYSKRGAAMDLDVPRTTARGWLKKGDRVHKSTGRPLKLPDLTVSAIIQWFTGHYEHHIMSPKQIKKEFNLNVFRNTLLKALARFGYHYYIPDYKPRTSAKNRLLRWIFSIVNWDRPLWYWKNGIYTDETIIRTDMLRRQRLLRARGE
;
A
#
# COMPACT_ATOMS: atom_id res chain seq x y z
N MET A 1 5.36 21.21 -25.93
CA MET A 1 6.75 21.06 -25.50
C MET A 1 6.88 21.58 -24.08
N ALA A 2 7.34 20.76 -23.15
CA ALA A 2 7.76 21.23 -21.82
C ALA A 2 9.21 21.70 -21.95
N TRP A 3 9.49 22.93 -21.55
CA TRP A 3 10.84 23.49 -21.57
C TRP A 3 11.56 23.10 -20.28
N ASP A 4 12.76 22.53 -20.41
CA ASP A 4 13.50 22.03 -19.25
C ASP A 4 13.97 23.16 -18.33
N THR A 5 14.16 22.81 -17.05
CA THR A 5 14.63 23.72 -15.99
C THR A 5 15.93 24.46 -16.34
N PRO A 6 16.93 23.85 -17.02
CA PRO A 6 18.17 24.53 -17.41
C PRO A 6 17.94 25.70 -18.39
N THR A 7 16.98 25.59 -19.31
CA THR A 7 16.69 26.64 -20.31
C THR A 7 16.11 27.89 -19.65
N ARG A 8 15.28 27.69 -18.62
CA ARG A 8 14.73 28.78 -17.81
C ARG A 8 15.79 29.50 -16.99
N VAL A 9 16.71 28.75 -16.37
CA VAL A 9 17.82 29.33 -15.60
C VAL A 9 18.72 30.14 -16.52
N ARG A 10 19.13 29.56 -17.67
CA ARG A 10 19.93 30.28 -18.69
C ARG A 10 19.28 31.57 -19.17
N TYR A 11 17.96 31.59 -19.35
CA TYR A 11 17.24 32.80 -19.72
C TYR A 11 17.31 33.88 -18.65
N LYS A 12 17.19 33.50 -17.36
CA LYS A 12 17.33 34.44 -16.24
C LYS A 12 18.75 34.98 -16.12
N THR A 13 19.75 34.10 -16.18
CA THR A 13 21.17 34.49 -16.12
C THR A 13 21.52 35.47 -17.24
N LYS A 14 21.08 35.22 -18.49
CA LYS A 14 21.30 36.17 -19.59
C LYS A 14 20.68 37.55 -19.32
N ILE A 15 19.54 37.62 -18.65
CA ILE A 15 18.94 38.91 -18.29
C ILE A 15 19.75 39.60 -17.19
N GLU A 16 20.26 38.84 -16.22
CA GLU A 16 21.16 39.35 -15.17
C GLU A 16 22.49 39.84 -15.76
N ASP A 17 23.00 39.16 -16.78
CA ASP A 17 24.19 39.54 -17.56
C ASP A 17 23.94 40.75 -18.50
N GLY A 18 22.75 41.33 -18.48
CA GLY A 18 22.42 42.58 -19.20
C GLY A 18 21.83 42.39 -20.60
N TYR A 19 21.54 41.17 -21.04
CA TYR A 19 20.89 40.96 -22.34
C TYR A 19 19.44 41.47 -22.33
N SER A 20 19.00 42.01 -23.47
CA SER A 20 17.59 42.36 -23.63
C SER A 20 16.71 41.10 -23.53
N LYS A 21 15.53 41.22 -22.92
CA LYS A 21 14.54 40.13 -22.81
C LYS A 21 14.21 39.49 -24.16
N ARG A 22 14.26 40.28 -25.25
CA ARG A 22 14.08 39.79 -26.62
C ARG A 22 15.27 38.96 -27.09
N GLY A 23 16.48 39.48 -26.92
CA GLY A 23 17.72 38.81 -27.32
C GLY A 23 17.90 37.48 -26.59
N ALA A 24 17.72 37.47 -25.27
CA ALA A 24 17.82 36.25 -24.47
C ALA A 24 16.79 35.17 -24.85
N ALA A 25 15.58 35.58 -25.27
CA ALA A 25 14.54 34.63 -25.71
C ALA A 25 14.81 34.07 -27.11
N MET A 26 15.27 34.90 -28.05
CA MET A 26 15.67 34.47 -29.40
C MET A 26 16.87 33.52 -29.35
N ASP A 27 17.86 33.84 -28.53
CA ASP A 27 19.10 33.06 -28.40
C ASP A 27 18.91 31.70 -27.67
N LEU A 28 17.76 31.51 -27.02
CA LEU A 28 17.40 30.23 -26.38
C LEU A 28 16.24 29.53 -27.11
N ASP A 29 15.80 30.06 -28.24
CA ASP A 29 14.66 29.59 -29.03
C ASP A 29 13.37 29.39 -28.19
N VAL A 30 13.11 30.31 -27.26
CA VAL A 30 11.94 30.26 -26.38
C VAL A 30 10.91 31.29 -26.81
N PRO A 31 9.62 30.92 -26.95
CA PRO A 31 8.55 31.87 -27.18
C PRO A 31 8.53 32.98 -26.11
N ARG A 32 8.45 34.23 -26.57
CA ARG A 32 8.42 35.42 -25.68
C ARG A 32 7.37 35.34 -24.57
N THR A 33 6.23 34.71 -24.84
CA THR A 33 5.16 34.52 -23.86
C THR A 33 5.59 33.63 -22.69
N THR A 34 6.26 32.52 -22.99
CA THR A 34 6.84 31.59 -22.00
C THR A 34 7.97 32.26 -21.22
N ALA A 35 8.90 32.92 -21.92
CA ALA A 35 10.05 33.58 -21.32
C ALA A 35 9.63 34.74 -20.38
N ARG A 36 8.60 35.52 -20.77
CA ARG A 36 7.98 36.54 -19.91
C ARG A 36 7.32 35.91 -18.68
N GLY A 37 6.71 34.73 -18.83
CA GLY A 37 6.13 33.96 -17.72
C GLY A 37 7.16 33.52 -16.68
N TRP A 38 8.39 33.22 -17.09
CA TRP A 38 9.47 32.78 -16.19
C TRP A 38 10.01 33.87 -15.26
N LEU A 39 9.93 35.13 -15.68
CA LEU A 39 10.27 36.29 -14.83
C LEU A 39 9.17 36.58 -13.80
N LYS A 40 7.91 36.24 -14.13
CA LYS A 40 6.76 36.47 -13.25
C LYS A 40 6.54 35.36 -12.23
N LYS A 41 6.82 34.11 -12.58
CA LYS A 41 6.71 32.96 -11.67
C LYS A 41 8.05 32.74 -10.95
N GLY A 42 8.01 32.43 -9.64
CA GLY A 42 9.19 31.93 -8.92
C GLY A 42 9.67 30.59 -9.49
N ASP A 43 10.88 30.15 -9.13
CA ASP A 43 11.46 28.91 -9.68
C ASP A 43 10.73 27.63 -9.26
N ARG A 44 9.93 27.72 -8.19
CA ARG A 44 9.10 26.62 -7.72
C ARG A 44 7.96 26.35 -8.70
N VAL A 45 7.97 25.15 -9.28
CA VAL A 45 6.83 24.59 -9.97
C VAL A 45 5.79 24.22 -8.91
N HIS A 46 4.78 25.07 -8.74
CA HIS A 46 3.60 24.69 -7.96
C HIS A 46 2.83 23.64 -8.76
N LYS A 47 2.96 22.37 -8.36
CA LYS A 47 2.04 21.32 -8.82
C LYS A 47 0.65 21.69 -8.32
N SER A 48 -0.36 21.63 -9.19
CA SER A 48 -1.74 21.78 -8.78
C SER A 48 -2.04 20.74 -7.71
N THR A 49 -2.61 21.17 -6.58
CA THR A 49 -3.17 20.24 -5.62
C THR A 49 -4.19 19.37 -6.33
N GLY A 50 -4.05 18.04 -6.20
CA GLY A 50 -4.96 17.09 -6.81
C GLY A 50 -6.38 17.25 -6.25
N ARG A 51 -7.33 16.52 -6.84
CA ARG A 51 -8.70 16.48 -6.33
C ARG A 51 -8.72 16.08 -4.84
N PRO A 52 -9.51 16.75 -3.99
CA PRO A 52 -9.64 16.37 -2.60
C PRO A 52 -10.14 14.93 -2.46
N LEU A 53 -9.72 14.29 -1.38
CA LEU A 53 -10.10 12.92 -1.06
C LEU A 53 -11.59 12.84 -0.74
N LYS A 54 -12.24 11.77 -1.19
CA LYS A 54 -13.66 11.50 -0.86
C LYS A 54 -13.85 10.99 0.57
N LEU A 55 -12.79 10.47 1.19
CA LEU A 55 -12.77 9.99 2.57
C LEU A 55 -11.73 10.81 3.33
N PRO A 56 -12.13 11.53 4.39
CA PRO A 56 -11.20 12.16 5.31
C PRO A 56 -10.35 11.13 6.04
N ASP A 57 -9.09 11.47 6.29
CA ASP A 57 -8.14 10.59 6.98
C ASP A 57 -8.55 10.32 8.45
N LEU A 58 -9.26 11.27 9.08
CA LEU A 58 -9.88 11.10 10.39
C LEU A 58 -10.91 9.96 10.41
N THR A 59 -11.76 9.88 9.40
CA THR A 59 -12.76 8.81 9.29
C THR A 59 -12.10 7.45 9.08
N VAL A 60 -11.03 7.40 8.28
CA VAL A 60 -10.28 6.16 8.08
C VAL A 60 -9.60 5.71 9.37
N SER A 61 -9.05 6.65 10.14
CA SER A 61 -8.44 6.37 11.45
C SER A 61 -9.46 5.84 12.46
N ALA A 62 -10.69 6.39 12.47
CA ALA A 62 -11.77 5.89 13.31
C ALA A 62 -12.18 4.46 12.94
N ILE A 63 -12.26 4.14 11.63
CA ILE A 63 -12.49 2.77 11.16
C ILE A 63 -11.37 1.84 11.65
N ILE A 64 -10.12 2.30 11.59
CA ILE A 64 -8.95 1.53 12.04
C ILE A 64 -9.00 1.23 13.52
N GLN A 65 -9.21 2.26 14.33
CA GLN A 65 -9.33 2.11 15.76
C GLN A 65 -10.50 1.18 16.14
N TRP A 66 -11.61 1.25 15.41
CA TRP A 66 -12.78 0.43 15.66
C TRP A 66 -12.55 -1.07 15.43
N PHE A 67 -11.74 -1.46 14.43
CA PHE A 67 -11.39 -2.87 14.27
C PHE A 67 -10.23 -3.33 15.15
N THR A 68 -9.36 -2.40 15.60
CA THR A 68 -8.18 -2.73 16.41
C THR A 68 -8.61 -3.36 17.74
N GLY A 69 -8.25 -4.63 17.95
CA GLY A 69 -8.59 -5.38 19.17
C GLY A 69 -9.85 -6.26 19.07
N HIS A 70 -10.59 -6.20 17.97
CA HIS A 70 -11.83 -6.95 17.79
C HIS A 70 -11.80 -7.81 16.52
N TYR A 71 -11.49 -9.12 16.66
CA TYR A 71 -11.38 -10.04 15.53
C TYR A 71 -12.61 -10.07 14.62
N GLU A 72 -13.81 -9.95 15.19
CA GLU A 72 -15.07 -9.93 14.46
C GLU A 72 -15.17 -8.74 13.48
N HIS A 73 -14.55 -7.62 13.82
CA HIS A 73 -14.53 -6.43 12.96
C HIS A 73 -13.53 -6.60 11.81
N HIS A 74 -12.41 -7.30 12.04
CA HIS A 74 -11.42 -7.58 11.01
C HIS A 74 -11.97 -8.45 9.86
N ILE A 75 -12.93 -9.33 10.13
CA ILE A 75 -13.50 -10.24 9.12
C ILE A 75 -14.68 -9.62 8.34
N MET A 76 -15.07 -8.39 8.67
CA MET A 76 -16.18 -7.72 8.00
C MET A 76 -15.85 -7.38 6.54
N SER A 77 -16.87 -7.49 5.69
CA SER A 77 -16.79 -7.06 4.30
C SER A 77 -16.81 -5.53 4.18
N PRO A 78 -16.28 -4.95 3.08
CA PRO A 78 -16.36 -3.51 2.85
C PRO A 78 -17.79 -2.97 2.83
N LYS A 79 -18.78 -3.82 2.49
CA LYS A 79 -20.20 -3.46 2.50
C LYS A 79 -20.71 -3.25 3.93
N GLN A 80 -20.29 -4.10 4.86
CA GLN A 80 -20.64 -3.98 6.28
C GLN A 80 -19.99 -2.74 6.90
N ILE A 81 -18.69 -2.53 6.66
CA ILE A 81 -17.97 -1.34 7.15
C ILE A 81 -18.63 -0.05 6.64
N LYS A 82 -19.03 -0.01 5.36
CA LYS A 82 -19.77 1.13 4.81
C LYS A 82 -21.10 1.39 5.53
N LYS A 83 -21.83 0.33 5.88
CA LYS A 83 -23.11 0.45 6.58
C LYS A 83 -22.90 0.99 8.00
N GLU A 84 -21.91 0.46 8.70
CA GLU A 84 -21.58 0.84 10.07
C GLU A 84 -21.19 2.32 10.20
N PHE A 85 -20.33 2.80 9.30
CA PHE A 85 -19.85 4.18 9.29
C PHE A 85 -20.68 5.12 8.41
N ASN A 86 -21.84 4.68 7.92
CA ASN A 86 -22.73 5.43 7.03
C ASN A 86 -22.01 6.10 5.83
N LEU A 87 -21.12 5.35 5.17
CA LEU A 87 -20.24 5.88 4.13
C LEU A 87 -20.87 5.80 2.73
N ASN A 88 -21.08 6.95 2.12
CA ASN A 88 -21.53 7.05 0.72
C ASN A 88 -20.36 7.03 -0.29
N VAL A 89 -19.57 5.95 -0.30
CA VAL A 89 -18.39 5.80 -1.16
C VAL A 89 -18.36 4.43 -1.85
N PHE A 90 -17.71 4.34 -3.01
CA PHE A 90 -17.51 3.05 -3.68
C PHE A 90 -16.57 2.15 -2.87
N ARG A 91 -16.76 0.83 -2.98
CA ARG A 91 -15.90 -0.18 -2.33
C ARG A 91 -14.42 0.08 -2.58
N ASN A 92 -14.05 0.35 -3.84
CA ASN A 92 -12.65 0.57 -4.20
C ASN A 92 -12.08 1.84 -3.56
N THR A 93 -12.90 2.86 -3.32
CA THR A 93 -12.49 4.07 -2.62
C THR A 93 -12.14 3.77 -1.16
N LEU A 94 -12.98 2.98 -0.47
CA LEU A 94 -12.73 2.55 0.90
C LEU A 94 -11.46 1.69 1.00
N LEU A 95 -11.29 0.72 0.09
CA LEU A 95 -10.11 -0.14 0.08
C LEU A 95 -8.82 0.64 -0.20
N LYS A 96 -8.84 1.58 -1.15
CA LYS A 96 -7.71 2.47 -1.41
C LYS A 96 -7.42 3.37 -0.20
N ALA A 97 -8.46 3.87 0.46
CA ALA A 97 -8.30 4.71 1.64
C ALA A 97 -7.60 3.94 2.78
N LEU A 98 -8.05 2.71 3.08
CA LEU A 98 -7.43 1.81 4.07
C LEU A 98 -6.00 1.41 3.68
N ALA A 99 -5.75 1.12 2.40
CA ALA A 99 -4.43 0.74 1.91
C ALA A 99 -3.37 1.85 2.11
N ARG A 100 -3.76 3.13 2.12
CA ARG A 100 -2.84 4.24 2.43
C ARG A 100 -2.33 4.19 3.87
N PHE A 101 -3.11 3.60 4.77
CA PHE A 101 -2.75 3.34 6.16
C PHE A 101 -2.15 1.94 6.36
N GLY A 102 -1.83 1.23 5.26
CA GLY A 102 -1.21 -0.09 5.31
C GLY A 102 -2.18 -1.26 5.55
N TYR A 103 -3.49 -1.02 5.57
CA TYR A 103 -4.49 -2.07 5.80
C TYR A 103 -4.97 -2.71 4.51
N HIS A 104 -4.86 -4.04 4.44
CA HIS A 104 -5.27 -4.84 3.30
C HIS A 104 -6.07 -6.07 3.73
N TYR A 105 -6.84 -6.63 2.81
CA TYR A 105 -7.51 -7.91 3.04
C TYR A 105 -6.57 -9.08 2.76
N TYR A 106 -6.35 -9.90 3.78
CA TYR A 106 -5.52 -11.11 3.75
C TYR A 106 -6.36 -12.35 3.94
N ILE A 107 -5.85 -13.48 3.47
CA ILE A 107 -6.42 -14.80 3.81
C ILE A 107 -5.87 -15.14 5.20
N PRO A 108 -6.72 -15.52 6.18
CA PRO A 108 -6.26 -15.93 7.50
C PRO A 108 -5.39 -17.16 7.40
N ASP A 109 -4.29 -17.15 8.14
CA ASP A 109 -3.57 -18.37 8.45
C ASP A 109 -4.44 -19.23 9.37
N TYR A 110 -4.97 -20.32 8.81
CA TYR A 110 -5.71 -21.28 9.61
C TYR A 110 -4.73 -22.25 10.28
N LYS A 111 -4.52 -22.07 11.58
CA LYS A 111 -3.86 -23.09 12.40
C LYS A 111 -4.92 -23.88 13.18
N PRO A 112 -4.96 -25.21 13.06
CA PRO A 112 -5.88 -26.02 13.86
C PRO A 112 -5.56 -25.81 15.34
N ARG A 113 -6.60 -25.64 16.16
CA ARG A 113 -6.43 -25.57 17.62
C ARG A 113 -5.80 -26.87 18.11
N THR A 114 -4.65 -26.76 18.76
CA THR A 114 -3.98 -27.90 19.39
C THR A 114 -4.25 -27.86 20.89
N SER A 115 -4.66 -29.01 21.45
CA SER A 115 -4.77 -29.18 22.91
C SER A 115 -3.40 -29.07 23.58
N ALA A 116 -3.36 -28.73 24.87
CA ALA A 116 -2.10 -28.66 25.62
C ALA A 116 -1.32 -29.98 25.56
N LYS A 117 -2.03 -31.12 25.68
CA LYS A 117 -1.46 -32.47 25.51
C LYS A 117 -0.79 -32.65 24.15
N ASN A 118 -1.45 -32.25 23.06
CA ASN A 118 -0.88 -32.40 21.71
C ASN A 118 0.31 -31.46 21.48
N ARG A 119 0.32 -30.27 22.10
CA ARG A 119 1.49 -29.36 22.05
C ARG A 119 2.69 -29.99 22.76
N LEU A 120 2.47 -30.58 23.94
CA LEU A 120 3.53 -31.27 24.69
C LEU A 120 4.10 -32.45 23.90
N LEU A 121 3.25 -33.30 23.32
CA LEU A 121 3.70 -34.43 22.51
C LEU A 121 4.53 -33.99 21.29
N ARG A 122 4.09 -32.93 20.60
CA ARG A 122 4.84 -32.34 19.48
C ARG A 122 6.19 -31.80 19.93
N TRP A 123 6.24 -31.13 21.08
CA TRP A 123 7.47 -30.60 21.64
C TRP A 123 8.45 -31.71 22.03
N ILE A 124 7.99 -32.74 22.75
CA ILE A 124 8.81 -33.91 23.11
C ILE A 124 9.33 -34.60 21.85
N PHE A 125 8.48 -34.86 20.86
CA PHE A 125 8.89 -35.45 19.59
C PHE A 125 9.98 -34.62 18.91
N SER A 126 9.85 -33.29 18.91
CA SER A 126 10.82 -32.38 18.30
C SER A 126 12.17 -32.46 19.02
N ILE A 127 12.20 -32.42 20.34
CA ILE A 127 13.44 -32.53 21.13
C ILE A 127 14.12 -33.89 20.92
N VAL A 128 13.36 -34.98 21.01
CA VAL A 128 13.91 -36.35 20.89
C VAL A 128 14.50 -36.62 19.51
N ASN A 129 14.01 -35.94 18.48
CA ASN A 129 14.41 -36.19 17.10
C ASN A 129 15.22 -35.05 16.45
N TRP A 130 15.51 -33.97 17.17
CA TRP A 130 16.18 -32.78 16.63
C TRP A 130 17.55 -33.11 16.02
N ASP A 131 18.36 -33.90 16.73
CA ASP A 131 19.72 -34.26 16.31
C ASP A 131 19.80 -35.55 15.47
N ARG A 132 18.66 -36.06 14.97
CA ARG A 132 18.66 -37.29 14.17
C ARG A 132 19.37 -37.06 12.83
N PRO A 133 20.31 -37.93 12.44
CA PRO A 133 21.05 -37.78 11.19
C PRO A 133 20.16 -37.96 9.97
N LEU A 134 20.54 -37.37 8.83
CA LEU A 134 19.74 -37.38 7.60
C LEU A 134 19.27 -38.77 7.15
N TRP A 135 20.11 -39.80 7.33
CA TRP A 135 19.76 -41.17 6.92
C TRP A 135 18.56 -41.74 7.68
N TYR A 136 18.35 -41.32 8.94
CA TYR A 136 17.21 -41.75 9.76
C TYR A 136 15.89 -41.33 9.10
N TRP A 137 15.82 -40.08 8.62
CA TRP A 137 14.64 -39.54 7.93
C TRP A 137 14.45 -40.11 6.53
N LYS A 138 15.53 -40.46 5.83
CA LYS A 138 15.45 -41.04 4.47
C LYS A 138 14.93 -42.48 4.46
N ASN A 139 15.10 -43.21 5.56
CA ASN A 139 14.67 -44.61 5.65
C ASN A 139 13.21 -44.76 6.13
N GLY A 140 12.52 -43.66 6.45
CA GLY A 140 11.10 -43.67 6.79
C GLY A 140 10.21 -43.63 5.56
N ILE A 141 9.15 -44.44 5.55
CA ILE A 141 8.04 -44.28 4.60
C ILE A 141 6.98 -43.42 5.27
N TYR A 142 6.67 -42.27 4.68
CA TYR A 142 5.66 -41.34 5.18
C TYR A 142 4.46 -41.34 4.25
N THR A 143 3.27 -41.56 4.80
CA THR A 143 2.01 -41.54 4.06
C THR A 143 1.04 -40.56 4.72
N ASP A 144 0.27 -39.86 3.91
CA ASP A 144 -0.84 -39.02 4.35
C ASP A 144 -2.01 -39.19 3.37
N GLU A 145 -3.22 -39.04 3.87
CA GLU A 145 -4.44 -39.15 3.07
C GLU A 145 -5.05 -37.75 2.90
N THR A 146 -5.31 -37.34 1.66
CA THR A 146 -5.94 -36.05 1.37
C THR A 146 -7.24 -36.24 0.61
N ILE A 147 -8.30 -35.55 1.06
CA ILE A 147 -9.58 -35.51 0.36
C ILE A 147 -9.57 -34.36 -0.63
N ILE A 148 -9.73 -34.65 -1.93
CA ILE A 148 -9.87 -33.64 -2.97
C ILE A 148 -11.36 -33.32 -3.17
N ARG A 149 -11.74 -32.06 -2.93
CA ARG A 149 -13.09 -31.54 -3.20
C ARG A 149 -13.03 -30.40 -4.21
N THR A 150 -13.90 -30.43 -5.22
CA THR A 150 -13.93 -29.47 -6.33
C THR A 150 -14.75 -28.21 -6.04
N ASP A 151 -15.49 -28.18 -4.93
CA ASP A 151 -16.50 -27.17 -4.60
C ASP A 151 -16.11 -26.26 -3.43
N MET A 152 -14.87 -26.29 -2.95
CA MET A 152 -14.43 -25.47 -1.82
C MET A 152 -14.36 -23.98 -2.16
N LEU A 153 -15.50 -23.30 -2.04
CA LEU A 153 -15.65 -21.86 -2.14
C LEU A 153 -15.79 -21.25 -0.75
N ARG A 154 -14.71 -20.64 -0.26
CA ARG A 154 -14.65 -19.31 0.40
C ARG A 154 -13.38 -19.20 1.22
N ARG A 155 -12.43 -18.40 0.73
CA ARG A 155 -11.38 -17.86 1.60
C ARG A 155 -11.98 -16.67 2.32
N GLN A 156 -12.33 -16.85 3.59
CA GLN A 156 -12.56 -15.72 4.50
C GLN A 156 -11.38 -14.75 4.33
N ARG A 157 -11.65 -13.44 4.34
CA ARG A 157 -10.59 -12.44 4.30
C ARG A 157 -10.69 -11.57 5.52
N LEU A 158 -9.56 -11.30 6.13
CA LEU A 158 -9.44 -10.41 7.26
C LEU A 158 -8.71 -9.14 6.84
N LEU A 159 -9.15 -8.00 7.32
CA LEU A 159 -8.46 -6.73 7.14
C LEU A 159 -7.30 -6.67 8.16
N ARG A 160 -6.06 -6.47 7.73
CA ARG A 160 -4.88 -6.41 8.62
C ARG A 160 -3.88 -5.38 8.14
N ALA A 161 -3.05 -4.83 9.03
CA ALA A 161 -1.89 -4.07 8.62
C ALA A 161 -0.83 -5.02 8.02
N ARG A 162 -0.06 -4.53 7.05
CA ARG A 162 1.05 -5.29 6.49
C ARG A 162 2.14 -5.48 7.54
N GLY A 163 2.46 -6.73 7.88
CA GLY A 163 3.57 -7.09 8.78
C GLY A 163 3.18 -7.31 10.24
N GLU A 164 1.91 -7.10 10.60
CA GLU A 164 1.32 -7.84 11.71
C GLU A 164 1.28 -9.32 11.33
#